data_AF-A0A3D4W9N2-F1
#
_entry.id   AF-A0A3D4W9N2-F1
#
_cell.length_a   1.000
_cell.length_b   1.000
_cell.length_c   1.000
_cell.angle_alpha   90.00
_cell.angle_beta   90.00
_cell.angle_gamma   90.00
#
_symmetry.space_group_name_H-M   'P 1'
#
loop_
_entity.id
_entity.type
_entity.pdbx_description
1 polymer ?
#
loop_
_entity_poly.entity_id
_entity_poly.type
_entity_poly.pdbx_seq_one_letter_code
_entity_poly.pdbx_strand_id
1 'polypeptide(L)'
;MKKLLLIILLLHFFTNIKAQDWATHYEQSDFKKTPSYAETLDYCKRLDAASPMAALISIGTSPQGKEIPMMIVDRDGLKDPVSIREKGRV
;
A
#
# COMPACT_ATOMS: atom_id res chain seq x y z
N MET A 1 23.22 18.13 -29.90
CA MET A 1 23.02 18.26 -28.43
C MET A 1 21.56 18.51 -28.05
N LYS A 2 20.91 19.57 -28.54
CA LYS A 2 19.49 19.89 -28.20
C LYS A 2 18.49 18.76 -28.56
N LYS A 3 18.67 18.09 -29.70
CA LYS A 3 17.84 16.94 -30.11
C LYS A 3 18.00 15.73 -29.18
N LEU A 4 19.22 15.46 -28.70
CA LEU A 4 19.51 14.37 -27.76
C LEU A 4 18.89 14.65 -26.37
N LEU A 5 18.99 15.91 -25.91
CA LEU A 5 18.34 16.37 -24.69
C LEU A 5 16.81 16.20 -24.75
N LEU A 6 16.20 16.49 -25.90
CA LEU A 6 14.76 16.35 -26.12
C LEU A 6 14.29 14.89 -26.06
N ILE A 7 15.08 13.98 -26.63
CA ILE A 7 14.81 12.53 -26.62
C ILE A 7 14.91 11.98 -25.18
N ILE A 8 15.92 12.41 -24.42
CA ILE A 8 16.08 12.03 -23.01
C ILE A 8 14.90 12.55 -22.19
N LEU A 9 14.45 13.79 -22.41
CA LEU A 9 13.29 14.36 -21.71
C LEU A 9 11.98 13.61 -22.03
N LEU A 10 11.78 13.21 -23.29
CA LEU A 10 10.64 12.40 -23.73
C LEU A 10 10.67 11.00 -23.09
N LEU A 11 11.83 10.35 -23.01
CA LEU A 11 11.99 9.05 -22.34
C LEU A 11 11.67 9.11 -20.84
N HIS A 12 12.01 10.20 -20.14
CA HIS A 12 11.66 10.39 -18.73
C HIS A 12 10.16 10.58 -18.50
N PHE A 13 9.42 11.06 -19.51
CA PHE A 13 7.97 11.24 -19.38
C PHE A 13 7.22 9.90 -19.41
N PHE A 14 7.67 8.95 -20.24
CA PHE A 14 7.07 7.61 -20.34
C PHE A 14 7.27 6.75 -19.10
N THR A 15 8.33 6.97 -18.32
CA THR A 15 8.59 6.20 -17.09
C THR A 15 7.73 6.65 -15.90
N ASN A 16 7.06 7.82 -15.98
CA ASN A 16 6.32 8.40 -14.87
C ASN A 16 4.78 8.22 -14.95
N ILE A 17 4.25 7.61 -16.02
CA ILE A 17 2.80 7.33 -16.12
C ILE A 17 2.55 5.86 -15.79
N LYS A 18 2.73 5.50 -14.52
CA LYS A 18 1.86 4.51 -13.89
C LYS A 18 1.05 5.25 -12.85
N ALA A 19 -0.13 5.73 -13.24
CA ALA A 19 -1.14 6.06 -12.25
C ALA A 19 -1.32 4.79 -11.39
N GLN A 20 -0.95 4.87 -10.11
CA GLN A 20 -1.12 3.73 -9.22
C GLN A 20 -2.62 3.47 -9.10
N ASP A 21 -3.06 2.34 -9.66
CA ASP A 21 -4.45 1.92 -9.56
C ASP A 21 -4.71 1.40 -8.14
N TRP A 22 -5.20 2.30 -7.29
CA TRP A 22 -5.57 2.03 -5.91
C TRP A 22 -7.02 1.56 -5.76
N ALA A 23 -7.74 1.25 -6.85
CA ALA A 23 -9.06 0.65 -6.73
C ALA A 23 -8.94 -0.71 -6.05
N THR A 24 -9.77 -0.94 -5.03
CA THR A 24 -9.91 -2.25 -4.39
C THR A 24 -10.54 -3.26 -5.35
N HIS A 25 -10.38 -4.57 -5.10
CA HIS A 25 -11.07 -5.60 -5.89
C HIS A 25 -12.59 -5.36 -5.93
N TYR A 26 -13.17 -4.87 -4.83
CA TYR A 26 -14.59 -4.55 -4.77
C TYR A 26 -14.97 -3.47 -5.81
N GLU A 27 -14.23 -2.36 -5.84
CA GLU A 27 -14.44 -1.26 -6.79
C GLU A 27 -14.17 -1.69 -8.25
N GLN A 28 -13.10 -2.44 -8.50
CA GLN A 28 -12.78 -2.97 -9.84
C GLN A 28 -13.86 -3.91 -10.38
N SER A 29 -14.68 -4.48 -9.50
CA SER A 29 -15.74 -5.43 -9.85
C SER A 29 -17.12 -4.78 -10.08
N ASP A 30 -17.19 -3.46 -10.23
CA ASP A 30 -18.44 -2.69 -10.15
C ASP A 30 -19.23 -2.99 -8.87
N PHE A 31 -18.53 -3.14 -7.74
CA PHE A 31 -19.14 -3.38 -6.44
C PHE A 31 -19.90 -4.73 -6.32
N LYS A 32 -19.55 -5.74 -7.13
CA LYS A 32 -20.26 -7.04 -7.20
C LYS A 32 -19.52 -8.20 -6.56
N LYS A 33 -18.24 -8.06 -6.22
CA LYS A 33 -17.40 -9.16 -5.69
C LYS A 33 -16.66 -8.75 -4.43
N THR A 34 -16.60 -9.67 -3.48
CA THR A 34 -15.77 -9.55 -2.27
C THR A 34 -14.37 -10.12 -2.54
N PRO A 35 -13.29 -9.45 -2.09
CA PRO A 35 -11.95 -9.99 -2.24
C PRO A 35 -11.76 -11.27 -1.42
N SER A 36 -10.90 -12.15 -1.92
CA SER A 36 -10.30 -13.23 -1.16
C SER A 36 -9.29 -12.69 -0.13
N TYR A 37 -8.82 -13.59 0.74
CA TYR A 37 -7.73 -13.29 1.66
C TYR A 37 -6.46 -12.83 0.94
N ALA A 38 -6.09 -13.51 -0.15
CA ALA A 38 -4.88 -13.19 -0.91
C ALA A 38 -4.98 -11.82 -1.58
N GLU A 39 -6.14 -11.48 -2.16
CA GLU A 39 -6.38 -10.19 -2.80
C GLU A 39 -6.40 -9.04 -1.79
N THR A 40 -7.00 -9.26 -0.62
CA THR A 40 -6.93 -8.29 0.50
C THR A 40 -5.48 -8.05 0.93
N LEU A 41 -4.71 -9.13 1.09
CA LEU A 41 -3.31 -9.02 1.48
C LEU A 41 -2.44 -8.35 0.42
N ASP A 42 -2.67 -8.61 -0.87
CA ASP A 42 -1.92 -7.96 -1.95
C ASP A 42 -2.11 -6.43 -1.92
N TYR A 43 -3.36 -5.99 -1.77
CA TYR A 43 -3.67 -4.57 -1.61
C TYR A 43 -2.95 -3.95 -0.40
N CYS A 44 -3.01 -4.61 0.76
CA CYS A 44 -2.33 -4.16 1.97
C CYS A 44 -0.80 -4.10 1.80
N LYS A 45 -0.18 -5.11 1.17
CA LYS A 45 1.27 -5.13 0.91
C LYS A 45 1.69 -4.00 -0.04
N ARG A 46 0.87 -3.72 -1.06
CA ARG A 46 1.12 -2.58 -1.96
C ARG A 46 1.04 -1.26 -1.19
N LEU A 47 0.08 -1.12 -0.28
CA LEU A 47 -0.07 0.09 0.54
C LEU A 47 1.12 0.31 1.48
N ASP A 48 1.56 -0.73 2.17
CA ASP A 48 2.76 -0.75 3.03
C ASP A 48 4.02 -0.35 2.23
N ALA A 49 4.19 -0.88 1.02
CA ALA A 49 5.33 -0.55 0.16
C ALA A 49 5.29 0.88 -0.41
N ALA A 50 4.10 1.46 -0.60
CA ALA A 50 3.94 2.75 -1.27
C ALA A 50 3.87 3.95 -0.33
N SER A 51 3.59 3.74 0.96
CA SER A 51 3.35 4.82 1.90
C SER A 51 4.18 4.68 3.17
N PRO A 52 4.97 5.69 3.56
CA PRO A 52 5.68 5.68 4.85
C PRO A 52 4.72 5.75 6.04
N MET A 53 3.44 6.07 5.82
CA MET A 53 2.41 6.15 6.85
C MET A 53 1.73 4.81 7.12
N ALA A 54 1.92 3.82 6.24
CA ALA A 54 1.28 2.51 6.35
C ALA A 54 2.32 1.45 6.76
N ALA A 55 1.93 0.57 7.67
CA ALA A 55 2.75 -0.54 8.11
C ALA A 55 1.90 -1.81 8.21
N LEU A 56 2.24 -2.83 7.42
CA LEU A 56 1.62 -4.15 7.52
C LEU A 56 2.46 -5.05 8.43
N ILE A 57 1.91 -5.46 9.57
CA ILE A 57 2.57 -6.37 10.51
C ILE A 57 1.77 -7.66 10.69
N SER A 58 2.43 -8.73 11.14
CA SER A 58 1.78 -9.96 11.58
C SER A 58 1.69 -9.97 13.10
N ILE A 59 0.50 -10.19 13.65
CA ILE A 59 0.28 -10.30 15.11
C ILE A 59 0.21 -11.75 15.60
N GLY A 60 0.40 -12.72 14.70
CA GLY A 60 0.41 -14.13 15.03
C GLY A 60 -0.10 -15.02 13.89
N THR A 61 -0.35 -16.28 14.22
CA THR A 61 -0.86 -17.29 13.30
C THR A 61 -2.19 -17.82 13.81
N SER A 62 -3.20 -17.81 12.94
CA SER A 62 -4.51 -18.35 13.21
C SER A 62 -4.48 -19.89 13.34
N PRO A 63 -5.50 -20.51 13.97
CA PRO A 63 -5.59 -21.98 14.04
C PRO A 63 -5.61 -22.70 12.69
N GLN A 64 -5.94 -21.99 11.60
CA GLN A 64 -5.90 -22.50 10.23
C GLN A 64 -4.50 -22.41 9.59
N GLY A 65 -3.48 -21.98 10.34
CA GLY A 65 -2.11 -21.82 9.84
C GLY A 65 -1.87 -20.56 9.00
N LYS A 66 -2.82 -19.63 8.96
CA LYS A 66 -2.68 -18.35 8.24
C LYS A 66 -2.20 -17.25 9.18
N GLU A 67 -1.34 -16.36 8.70
CA GLU A 67 -0.98 -15.14 9.42
C GLU A 67 -2.21 -14.30 9.77
N ILE A 68 -2.13 -13.57 10.86
CA ILE A 68 -3.12 -12.57 11.25
C ILE A 68 -2.50 -11.20 10.94
N PRO A 69 -2.80 -10.61 9.78
CA PRO A 69 -2.27 -9.31 9.40
C PRO A 69 -2.95 -8.18 10.17
N MET A 70 -2.19 -7.15 10.52
CA MET A 70 -2.68 -5.87 11.02
C MET A 70 -2.06 -4.75 10.19
N MET A 71 -2.91 -3.90 9.62
CA MET A 71 -2.48 -2.67 8.96
C MET A 71 -2.52 -1.54 9.99
N ILE A 72 -1.39 -0.88 10.20
CA ILE A 72 -1.26 0.30 11.04
C ILE A 72 -1.11 1.51 10.13
N VAL A 73 -1.92 2.54 10.34
CA VAL A 73 -1.86 3.79 9.59
C VAL A 73 -1.64 4.94 10.56
N ASP A 74 -0.48 5.56 10.48
CA ASP A 74 -0.11 6.70 11.32
C ASP A 74 0.59 7.78 10.48
N ARG A 75 0.27 9.05 10.76
CA ARG A 75 0.80 10.18 9.97
C ARG A 75 2.32 10.36 10.06
N ASP A 76 2.94 9.86 11.14
CA ASP A 76 4.39 9.92 11.34
C ASP A 76 5.05 8.56 11.03
N GLY A 77 4.28 7.58 10.55
CA GLY A 77 4.79 6.24 10.22
C GLY A 77 5.11 5.37 11.44
N LEU A 78 4.52 5.67 12.60
CA LEU A 78 4.68 4.84 13.80
C LEU A 78 4.01 3.48 13.62
N LYS A 79 4.65 2.42 14.15
CA LYS A 79 4.29 1.02 13.87
C LYS A 79 3.86 0.24 15.11
N ASP A 80 3.76 0.89 16.25
CA ASP A 80 3.35 0.27 17.50
C ASP A 80 2.39 1.19 18.27
N PRO A 81 1.41 0.60 18.98
CA PRO A 81 0.36 1.37 19.66
C PRO A 81 0.87 2.22 20.83
N VAL A 82 2.01 1.87 21.43
CA VAL A 82 2.57 2.62 22.57
C VAL A 82 3.11 3.96 22.07
N SER A 83 3.96 3.94 21.05
CA SER A 83 4.52 5.15 20.43
C SER A 83 3.42 6.06 19.86
N ILE A 84 2.38 5.48 19.24
CA ILE A 84 1.23 6.23 18.71
C ILE A 84 0.50 6.97 19.85
N ARG A 85 0.30 6.30 20.98
CA ARG A 85 -0.36 6.90 22.16
C ARG A 85 0.46 8.00 22.81
N GLU A 86 1.79 7.87 22.83
CA GLU A 86 2.69 8.93 23.30
C GLU A 86 2.58 10.21 22.47
N LYS A 87 2.18 10.10 21.19
CA LYS A 87 1.83 11.25 20.33
C LYS A 87 0.43 11.82 20.59
N GLY A 88 -0.31 11.32 21.58
CA GLY A 88 -1.67 11.76 21.92
C GLY A 88 -2.75 11.26 20.95
N ARG A 89 -2.50 10.13 20.27
CA ARG A 89 -3.45 9.48 19.34
C ARG A 89 -4.02 8.20 19.97
N VAL A 90 -5.16 7.73 19.46
CA VAL A 90 -5.85 6.50 19.94
C VAL A 90 -5.74 5.42 18.89
#